data_AF-A0AAJ6YE52-F1
#
_entry.id   AF-A0AAJ6YE52-F1
#
_cell.length_a   1.000
_cell.length_b   1.000
_cell.length_c   1.000
_cell.angle_alpha   90.00
_cell.angle_beta   90.00
_cell.angle_gamma   90.00
#
_symmetry.space_group_name_H-M   'P 1'
#
loop_
_entity.id
_entity.type
_entity.pdbx_description
1 polymer ?
#
loop_
_entity_poly.entity_id
_entity_poly.type
_entity_poly.pdbx_seq_one_letter_code
_entity_poly.pdbx_strand_id
1 'polypeptide(L)'
;MLDLFTIFSKGGIVLWCFQSTADIFTPSVNALIKSVILQERTGNQIFEHESLRLQYKLDNEFELVFVVAYQKILKLSYVDKFLNDIHLEFRNRFINELQSSKLFFNYDFMNIYQETLTQSEQWGKSQAKIPKQMRTFDESVKSKKTVASMIERKDDNRDIKKQKMPKVLDSPKPVAVQNGEVGEELLIANRMKFMQKMTEVKKKADKQKSPKPEKAGKKPRVWELGGTNKDLANLERTKDKPQEAGEYIAADSTIIGQMKGGIRDLEVESDTDEEGINEQDIQRTATQTAQRKSKSVFSMFKSLVGNKSLKEEDMRPVLEKLKDHLISKNVATDISQKLCDSICTKLEGKVLGTFDSVANTVKSTLTDSLVQILSPKRRVDILRDAFEAKRNARPYVMAFCGVNGVGKSTNLAKICFWLIENNFRVLIAACDTFRAGAVEQLRTHMRHLNALHPPEKHEDLTMVQLYEKGYGKDAAGIALEAIRFARESRFDIVLVDTAGRMQDNEPLMRALAKLIKVNEPDLVLFVGEALVGNEAVDQLVKFNQALADYSNSTNPHIIDGIVLTKFDTIDDKVGAAISMTYITGQPIVFVGTGQTYTDLKSLNAKAVVHALMK
;
A
#
# COMPACT_ATOMS: atom_id res chain seq x y z
N MET A 1 -4.09 -29.61 -26.64
CA MET A 1 -4.63 -28.68 -27.65
C MET A 1 -4.67 -27.29 -27.05
N LEU A 2 -3.98 -26.35 -27.71
CA LEU A 2 -4.01 -24.93 -27.41
C LEU A 2 -5.13 -24.32 -28.24
N ASP A 3 -5.95 -23.46 -27.63
CA ASP A 3 -7.10 -22.86 -28.31
C ASP A 3 -6.68 -21.63 -29.13
N LEU A 4 -5.71 -20.86 -28.61
CA LEU A 4 -5.11 -19.71 -29.25
C LEU A 4 -3.61 -19.64 -28.95
N PHE A 5 -2.83 -19.22 -29.93
CA PHE A 5 -1.48 -18.71 -29.71
C PHE A 5 -1.21 -17.49 -30.59
N THR A 6 -0.74 -16.40 -30.00
CA THR A 6 -0.46 -15.16 -30.72
C THR A 6 0.87 -14.55 -30.32
N ILE A 7 1.51 -13.93 -31.30
CA ILE A 7 2.73 -13.14 -31.16
C ILE A 7 2.41 -11.74 -31.63
N PHE A 8 2.61 -10.75 -30.76
CA PHE A 8 2.40 -9.35 -31.10
C PHE A 8 3.49 -8.47 -30.48
N SER A 9 3.75 -7.31 -31.08
CA SER A 9 4.68 -6.33 -30.52
C SER A 9 4.04 -5.62 -29.31
N LYS A 10 4.86 -5.09 -28.40
CA LYS A 10 4.38 -4.23 -27.29
C LYS A 10 3.63 -2.99 -27.79
N GLY A 11 3.87 -2.57 -29.03
CA GLY A 11 3.10 -1.53 -29.73
C GLY A 11 1.71 -1.96 -30.21
N GLY A 12 1.31 -3.21 -29.99
CA GLY A 12 -0.03 -3.73 -30.32
C GLY A 12 -0.19 -4.28 -31.74
N ILE A 13 0.91 -4.48 -32.47
CA ILE A 13 0.87 -5.04 -33.83
C ILE A 13 0.98 -6.56 -33.75
N VAL A 14 -0.02 -7.27 -34.27
CA VAL A 14 0.00 -8.73 -34.35
C VAL A 14 0.96 -9.15 -35.47
N LEU A 15 2.02 -9.88 -35.09
CA LEU A 15 3.01 -10.41 -36.02
C LEU A 15 2.56 -11.76 -36.57
N TRP A 16 1.99 -12.60 -35.70
CA TRP A 16 1.49 -13.92 -36.09
C TRP A 16 0.42 -14.43 -35.12
N CYS A 17 -0.53 -15.22 -35.60
CA CYS A 17 -1.62 -15.77 -34.80
C CYS A 17 -2.06 -17.14 -35.31
N PHE A 18 -2.27 -18.06 -34.40
CA PHE A 18 -2.92 -19.35 -34.61
C PHE A 18 -4.16 -19.46 -33.73
N GLN A 19 -5.26 -19.89 -34.33
CA GLN A 19 -6.55 -20.05 -33.65
C GLN A 19 -7.16 -21.38 -34.07
N SER A 20 -7.44 -22.25 -33.09
CA SER A 20 -7.98 -23.59 -33.34
C SER A 20 -9.51 -23.64 -33.35
N THR A 21 -10.18 -22.67 -32.72
CA THR A 21 -11.65 -22.64 -32.57
C THR A 21 -12.22 -21.30 -33.04
N ALA A 22 -13.47 -21.29 -33.51
CA ALA A 22 -14.15 -20.08 -34.00
C ALA A 22 -14.54 -19.07 -32.90
N ASP A 23 -14.23 -19.36 -31.63
CA ASP A 23 -14.57 -18.51 -30.49
C ASP A 23 -13.78 -17.20 -30.49
N ILE A 24 -14.42 -16.11 -30.07
CA ILE A 24 -13.81 -14.77 -30.06
C ILE A 24 -12.94 -14.63 -28.80
N PHE A 25 -11.63 -14.84 -28.94
CA PHE A 25 -10.66 -14.69 -27.84
C PHE A 25 -10.21 -13.25 -27.57
N THR A 26 -10.58 -12.32 -28.46
CA THR A 26 -10.19 -10.90 -28.42
C THR A 26 -10.48 -10.22 -27.08
N PRO A 27 -11.63 -10.42 -26.41
CA PRO A 27 -11.89 -9.83 -25.10
C PRO A 27 -10.89 -10.26 -24.02
N SER A 28 -10.56 -11.55 -23.96
CA SER A 28 -9.64 -12.12 -22.98
C SER A 28 -8.18 -11.69 -23.23
N VAL A 29 -7.76 -11.62 -24.49
CA VAL A 29 -6.44 -11.07 -24.86
C VAL A 29 -6.36 -9.58 -24.56
N ASN A 30 -7.42 -8.82 -24.87
CA ASN A 30 -7.49 -7.39 -24.52
C ASN A 30 -7.49 -7.17 -23.00
N ALA A 31 -8.13 -8.05 -22.23
CA ALA A 31 -8.11 -8.02 -20.77
C ALA A 31 -6.70 -8.28 -20.23
N LEU A 32 -5.97 -9.25 -20.79
CA LEU A 32 -4.55 -9.48 -20.49
C LEU A 32 -3.70 -8.24 -20.81
N ILE A 33 -3.87 -7.66 -22.00
CA ILE A 33 -3.15 -6.45 -22.41
C ILE A 33 -3.41 -5.30 -21.41
N LYS A 34 -4.67 -5.06 -21.05
CA LYS A 34 -5.06 -3.99 -20.12
C LYS A 34 -4.63 -4.20 -18.68
N SER A 35 -4.51 -5.45 -18.23
CA SER A 35 -4.25 -5.77 -16.83
C SER A 35 -2.79 -6.10 -16.53
N VAL A 36 -2.06 -6.65 -17.49
CA VAL A 36 -0.70 -7.17 -17.28
C VAL A 36 0.32 -6.38 -18.09
N ILE A 37 0.07 -6.19 -19.40
CA ILE A 37 1.04 -5.54 -20.30
C ILE A 37 1.04 -4.03 -20.10
N LEU A 38 -0.13 -3.40 -20.02
CA LEU A 38 -0.29 -1.95 -19.79
C LEU A 38 -0.12 -1.54 -18.32
N GLN A 39 -0.25 -2.46 -17.37
CA GLN A 39 -0.05 -2.15 -15.94
C GLN A 39 1.37 -2.45 -15.44
N GLU A 40 2.24 -2.97 -16.31
CA GLU A 40 3.61 -3.43 -16.00
C GLU A 40 3.71 -4.27 -14.71
N ARG A 41 2.64 -5.01 -14.36
CA ARG A 41 2.63 -5.90 -13.20
C ARG A 41 3.34 -7.20 -13.59
N THR A 42 4.64 -7.27 -13.30
CA THR A 42 5.51 -8.46 -13.38
C THR A 42 5.20 -9.46 -12.26
N GLY A 43 3.93 -9.88 -12.17
CA GLY A 43 3.51 -11.02 -11.35
C GLY A 43 3.60 -12.34 -12.12
N ASN A 44 3.10 -13.42 -11.51
CA ASN A 44 3.05 -14.76 -12.12
C ASN A 44 2.57 -14.70 -13.58
N GLN A 45 3.27 -15.38 -14.50
CA GLN A 45 3.04 -15.44 -15.96
C GLN A 45 1.71 -16.10 -16.38
N ILE A 46 0.75 -16.17 -15.47
CA ILE A 46 -0.56 -16.82 -15.63
C ILE A 46 -1.64 -15.78 -15.35
N PHE A 47 -2.50 -15.56 -16.33
CA PHE A 47 -3.69 -14.72 -16.22
C PHE A 47 -4.94 -15.57 -16.46
N GLU A 48 -5.90 -15.51 -15.54
CA GLU A 48 -7.15 -16.26 -15.66
C GLU A 48 -8.29 -15.29 -15.97
N HIS A 49 -9.03 -15.54 -17.06
CA HIS A 49 -10.16 -14.74 -17.49
C HIS A 49 -11.28 -15.65 -17.97
N GLU A 50 -12.44 -15.59 -17.29
CA GLU A 50 -13.61 -16.44 -17.55
C GLU A 50 -13.28 -17.95 -17.50
N SER A 51 -13.51 -18.68 -18.59
CA SER A 51 -13.24 -20.11 -18.75
C SER A 51 -11.83 -20.42 -19.25
N LEU A 52 -11.03 -19.38 -19.55
CA LEU A 52 -9.73 -19.49 -20.18
C LEU A 52 -8.60 -19.16 -19.21
N ARG A 53 -7.48 -19.83 -19.43
CA ARG A 53 -6.20 -19.56 -18.81
C ARG A 53 -5.23 -19.09 -19.88
N LEU A 54 -4.70 -17.89 -19.69
CA LEU A 54 -3.72 -17.27 -20.55
C LEU A 54 -2.36 -17.36 -19.87
N GLN A 55 -1.35 -17.81 -20.61
CA GLN A 55 0.04 -17.74 -20.21
C GLN A 55 0.82 -16.92 -21.23
N TYR A 56 1.79 -16.16 -20.78
CA TYR A 56 2.53 -15.28 -21.66
C TYR A 56 4.01 -15.24 -21.34
N LYS A 57 4.81 -14.94 -22.36
CA LYS A 57 6.24 -14.67 -22.27
C LYS A 57 6.56 -13.35 -22.95
N LEU A 58 7.38 -12.52 -22.31
CA LEU A 58 7.82 -11.23 -22.85
C LEU A 58 9.23 -11.37 -23.40
N ASP A 59 9.45 -10.79 -24.59
CA ASP A 59 10.77 -10.54 -25.14
C ASP A 59 11.01 -9.03 -25.13
N ASN A 60 11.92 -8.58 -24.27
CA ASN A 60 12.20 -7.16 -24.11
C ASN A 60 13.25 -6.64 -25.09
N GLU A 61 14.02 -7.52 -25.74
CA GLU A 61 15.05 -7.15 -26.72
C GLU A 61 14.40 -6.68 -28.02
N PHE A 62 13.38 -7.39 -28.49
CA PHE A 62 12.62 -7.07 -29.71
C PHE A 62 11.21 -6.54 -29.45
N GLU A 63 10.90 -6.25 -28.18
CA GLU A 63 9.60 -5.75 -27.73
C GLU A 63 8.42 -6.63 -28.18
N LEU A 64 8.53 -7.95 -28.00
CA LEU A 64 7.50 -8.92 -28.37
C LEU A 64 6.79 -9.52 -27.17
N VAL A 65 5.57 -9.98 -27.40
CA VAL A 65 4.73 -10.68 -26.44
C VAL A 65 4.21 -11.96 -27.09
N PHE A 66 4.47 -13.08 -26.43
CA PHE A 66 4.00 -14.40 -26.82
C PHE A 66 2.88 -14.79 -25.86
N VAL A 67 1.67 -15.05 -26.35
CA VAL A 67 0.50 -15.39 -25.52
C VAL A 67 -0.12 -16.69 -25.99
N VAL A 68 -0.28 -17.63 -25.06
CA VAL A 68 -1.01 -18.89 -25.25
C VAL A 68 -2.30 -18.82 -24.43
N ALA A 69 -3.43 -19.24 -25.01
CA ALA A 69 -4.68 -19.44 -24.28
C ALA A 69 -5.17 -20.89 -24.41
N TYR A 70 -5.67 -21.43 -23.30
CA TYR A 70 -6.27 -22.76 -23.23
C TYR A 70 -7.35 -22.84 -22.15
N GLN A 71 -8.26 -23.81 -22.25
CA GLN A 71 -9.32 -24.03 -21.26
C GLN A 71 -8.77 -24.29 -19.84
N LYS A 72 -9.35 -23.62 -18.84
CA LYS A 72 -8.92 -23.70 -17.43
C LYS A 72 -8.98 -25.11 -16.84
N ILE A 73 -9.87 -25.97 -17.35
CA ILE A 73 -9.99 -27.38 -16.91
C ILE A 73 -8.74 -28.20 -17.26
N LEU A 74 -7.95 -27.77 -18.25
CA LEU A 74 -6.77 -28.47 -18.73
C LEU A 74 -5.53 -28.06 -17.94
N LYS A 75 -4.82 -29.04 -17.38
CA LYS A 75 -3.51 -28.84 -16.75
C LYS A 75 -2.42 -29.20 -17.75
N LEU A 76 -2.03 -28.24 -18.58
CA LEU A 76 -0.99 -28.42 -19.57
C LEU A 76 0.38 -28.07 -18.97
N SER A 77 1.17 -29.07 -18.61
CA SER A 77 2.50 -28.90 -18.01
C SER A 77 3.60 -28.50 -19.01
N TYR A 78 3.31 -28.62 -20.30
CA TYR A 78 4.28 -28.35 -21.38
C TYR A 78 4.25 -26.91 -21.88
N VAL A 79 3.31 -26.07 -21.43
CA VAL A 79 3.10 -24.72 -22.01
C VAL A 79 4.27 -23.80 -21.72
N ASP A 80 4.86 -23.85 -20.52
CA ASP A 80 6.04 -23.05 -20.19
C ASP A 80 7.24 -23.43 -21.07
N LYS A 81 7.46 -24.74 -21.30
CA LYS A 81 8.50 -25.23 -22.22
C LYS A 81 8.20 -24.81 -23.66
N PHE A 82 6.96 -24.96 -24.11
CA PHE A 82 6.54 -24.55 -25.43
C PHE A 82 6.78 -23.05 -25.67
N LEU A 83 6.38 -22.19 -24.73
CA LEU A 83 6.61 -20.74 -24.79
C LEU A 83 8.11 -20.40 -24.87
N ASN A 84 8.96 -21.16 -24.17
CA ASN A 84 10.41 -20.97 -24.22
C ASN A 84 11.01 -21.38 -25.57
N ASP A 85 10.66 -22.57 -26.04
CA ASP A 85 11.20 -23.13 -27.29
C ASP A 85 10.72 -22.30 -28.49
N ILE A 86 9.44 -21.95 -28.54
CA ILE A 86 8.87 -21.20 -29.67
C ILE A 86 9.35 -19.76 -29.73
N HIS A 87 9.60 -19.15 -28.56
CA HIS A 87 10.22 -17.83 -28.47
C HIS A 87 11.62 -17.84 -29.11
N LEU A 88 12.45 -18.83 -28.76
CA LEU A 88 13.80 -18.98 -29.32
C LEU A 88 13.78 -19.23 -30.83
N GLU A 89 12.91 -20.13 -31.30
CA GLU A 89 12.77 -20.43 -32.73
C GLU A 89 12.30 -19.22 -33.55
N PHE A 90 11.31 -18.48 -33.05
CA PHE A 90 10.83 -17.26 -33.70
C PHE A 90 11.93 -16.21 -33.79
N ARG A 91 12.67 -16.00 -32.70
CA ARG A 91 13.78 -15.05 -32.64
C ARG A 91 14.90 -15.42 -33.61
N ASN A 92 15.34 -16.67 -33.60
CA ASN A 92 16.46 -17.12 -34.42
C ASN A 92 16.16 -16.99 -35.91
N ARG A 93 14.92 -17.24 -36.31
CA ARG A 93 14.54 -17.20 -37.72
C ARG A 93 14.34 -15.79 -38.27
N PHE A 94 13.78 -14.89 -37.46
CA PHE A 94 13.42 -13.54 -37.91
C PHE A 94 14.32 -12.45 -37.31
N ILE A 95 15.53 -12.80 -36.86
CA ILE A 95 16.42 -11.86 -36.17
C ILE A 95 16.73 -10.62 -37.01
N ASN A 96 16.90 -10.76 -38.33
CA ASN A 96 17.24 -9.66 -39.23
C ASN A 96 16.06 -8.69 -39.41
N GLU A 97 14.85 -9.23 -39.52
CA GLU A 97 13.60 -8.49 -39.67
C GLU A 97 13.23 -7.78 -38.37
N LEU A 98 13.44 -8.43 -37.23
CA LEU A 98 13.23 -7.86 -35.90
C LEU A 98 14.24 -6.75 -35.59
N GLN A 99 15.52 -6.93 -35.91
CA GLN A 99 16.55 -5.90 -35.75
C GLN A 99 16.32 -4.67 -36.64
N SER A 100 15.76 -4.86 -37.83
CA SER A 100 15.39 -3.76 -38.73
C SER A 100 14.03 -3.13 -38.43
N SER A 101 13.36 -3.55 -37.33
CA SER A 101 12.04 -3.06 -36.91
C SER A 101 10.95 -3.18 -37.99
N LYS A 102 11.04 -4.16 -38.89
CA LYS A 102 10.06 -4.39 -39.96
C LYS A 102 8.84 -5.15 -39.44
N LEU A 103 7.98 -4.46 -38.69
CA LEU A 103 6.82 -5.05 -38.02
C LEU A 103 5.71 -5.57 -38.96
N PHE A 104 5.69 -5.14 -40.23
CA PHE A 104 4.70 -5.55 -41.25
C PHE A 104 5.22 -6.65 -42.20
N PHE A 105 6.27 -7.38 -41.81
CA PHE A 105 6.76 -8.50 -42.59
C PHE A 105 5.76 -9.68 -42.55
N ASN A 106 5.72 -10.50 -43.61
CA ASN A 106 4.91 -11.71 -43.60
C ASN A 106 5.64 -12.82 -42.85
N TYR A 107 5.36 -12.95 -41.55
CA TYR A 107 5.94 -13.96 -40.68
C TYR A 107 5.29 -15.33 -40.93
N ASP A 108 5.72 -16.06 -41.95
CA ASP A 108 5.29 -17.45 -42.17
C ASP A 108 5.89 -18.37 -41.09
N PHE A 109 5.12 -18.65 -40.05
CA PHE A 109 5.56 -19.38 -38.86
C PHE A 109 4.75 -20.66 -38.56
N MET A 110 3.85 -21.06 -39.47
CA MET A 110 2.91 -22.16 -39.22
C MET A 110 3.58 -23.52 -39.06
N ASN A 111 4.53 -23.86 -39.93
CA ASN A 111 5.22 -25.16 -39.89
C ASN A 111 6.04 -25.33 -38.61
N ILE A 112 6.76 -24.28 -38.20
CA ILE A 112 7.58 -24.27 -36.99
C ILE A 112 6.69 -24.37 -35.76
N TYR A 113 5.60 -23.60 -35.72
CA TYR A 113 4.61 -23.71 -34.65
C TYR A 113 4.13 -25.15 -34.47
N GLN A 114 3.73 -25.83 -35.56
CA GLN A 114 3.24 -27.19 -35.49
C GLN A 114 4.32 -28.18 -35.01
N GLU A 115 5.56 -28.01 -35.47
CA GLU A 115 6.68 -28.85 -35.06
C GLU A 115 7.02 -28.66 -33.58
N THR A 116 7.21 -27.42 -33.13
CA THR A 116 7.51 -27.08 -31.73
C THR A 116 6.38 -27.50 -30.79
N LEU A 117 5.12 -27.35 -31.22
CA LEU A 117 3.95 -27.79 -30.46
C LEU A 117 3.96 -29.32 -30.32
N THR A 118 4.19 -30.04 -31.41
CA THR A 118 4.23 -31.52 -31.40
C THR A 118 5.33 -32.04 -30.49
N GLN A 119 6.54 -31.46 -30.57
CA GLN A 119 7.66 -31.81 -29.69
C GLN A 119 7.34 -31.52 -28.22
N SER A 120 6.71 -30.38 -27.94
CA SER A 120 6.31 -30.01 -26.57
C SER A 120 5.21 -30.91 -26.00
N GLU A 121 4.24 -31.31 -26.82
CA GLU A 121 3.22 -32.27 -26.42
C GLU A 121 3.79 -33.67 -26.17
N GLN A 122 4.75 -34.12 -27.00
CA GLN A 122 5.47 -35.38 -26.79
C GLN A 122 6.27 -35.36 -25.49
N TRP A 123 6.93 -34.22 -25.20
CA TRP A 123 7.63 -34.02 -23.94
C TRP A 123 6.67 -34.02 -22.74
N GLY A 124 5.52 -33.36 -22.84
CA GLY A 124 4.49 -33.40 -21.79
C GLY A 124 3.98 -34.83 -21.54
N LYS A 125 3.79 -35.61 -22.60
CA LYS A 125 3.39 -37.03 -22.53
C LYS A 125 4.49 -37.90 -21.91
N SER A 126 5.77 -37.65 -22.20
CA SER A 126 6.87 -38.42 -21.59
C SER A 126 7.02 -38.09 -20.10
N GLN A 127 6.92 -36.83 -19.71
CA GLN A 127 6.92 -36.39 -18.31
C GLN A 127 5.75 -36.97 -17.51
N ALA A 128 4.57 -37.09 -18.11
CA ALA A 128 3.41 -37.73 -17.49
C ALA A 128 3.58 -39.26 -17.32
N LYS A 129 4.42 -39.91 -18.14
CA LYS A 129 4.75 -41.34 -18.06
C LYS A 129 5.86 -41.66 -17.06
N ILE A 130 6.66 -40.67 -16.64
CA ILE A 130 7.65 -40.85 -15.58
C ILE A 130 6.87 -41.15 -14.30
N PRO A 131 7.06 -42.32 -13.65
CA PRO A 131 6.43 -42.60 -12.37
C PRO A 131 6.82 -41.49 -11.41
N LYS A 132 5.84 -40.84 -10.78
CA LYS A 132 6.09 -39.89 -9.70
C LYS A 132 6.87 -40.63 -8.61
N GLN A 133 8.18 -40.44 -8.56
CA GLN A 133 8.99 -40.96 -7.49
C GLN A 133 8.45 -40.35 -6.20
N MET A 134 8.03 -41.20 -5.26
CA MET A 134 7.51 -40.73 -3.99
C MET A 134 8.58 -39.85 -3.35
N ARG A 135 8.25 -38.57 -3.15
CA ARG A 135 9.14 -37.62 -2.49
C ARG A 135 9.53 -38.22 -1.14
N THR A 136 10.82 -38.23 -0.84
CA THR A 136 11.30 -38.57 0.50
C THR A 136 10.77 -37.54 1.50
N PHE A 137 10.66 -37.93 2.77
CA PHE A 137 10.08 -37.11 3.83
C PHE A 137 10.69 -35.70 3.86
N ASP A 138 11.99 -35.55 3.59
CA ASP A 138 12.72 -34.27 3.60
C ASP A 138 12.39 -33.33 2.42
N GLU A 139 11.85 -33.86 1.33
CA GLU A 139 11.48 -33.10 0.13
C GLU A 139 10.02 -32.57 0.17
N SER A 140 9.25 -32.97 1.20
CA SER A 140 7.87 -32.53 1.38
C SER A 140 7.79 -31.12 1.95
N VAL A 141 6.97 -30.26 1.36
CA VAL A 141 6.74 -28.89 1.89
C VAL A 141 6.17 -28.91 3.31
N LYS A 142 5.48 -29.99 3.71
CA LYS A 142 5.01 -30.17 5.08
C LYS A 142 6.16 -30.41 6.06
N SER A 143 7.19 -31.17 5.70
CA SER A 143 8.34 -31.42 6.59
C SER A 143 9.22 -30.18 6.71
N LYS A 144 9.39 -29.39 5.64
CA LYS A 144 10.09 -28.10 5.70
C LYS A 144 9.42 -27.10 6.66
N LYS A 145 8.08 -27.08 6.75
CA LYS A 145 7.36 -26.27 7.75
C LYS A 145 7.61 -26.76 9.18
N THR A 146 7.64 -28.07 9.41
CA THR A 146 7.95 -28.65 10.72
C THR A 146 9.40 -28.38 11.13
N VAL A 147 10.34 -28.50 10.19
CA VAL A 147 11.77 -28.25 10.39
C VAL A 147 12.05 -26.75 10.59
N ALA A 148 11.43 -25.86 9.81
CA ALA A 148 11.52 -24.41 10.03
C ALA A 148 10.96 -24.01 11.41
N SER A 149 9.86 -24.60 11.85
CA SER A 149 9.31 -24.37 13.21
C SER A 149 10.21 -24.90 14.34
N MET A 150 11.13 -25.83 14.05
CA MET A 150 12.15 -26.29 14.99
C MET A 150 13.44 -25.44 14.95
N ILE A 151 13.78 -24.84 13.81
CA ILE A 151 15.02 -24.06 13.62
C ILE A 151 14.86 -22.62 14.10
N GLU A 152 13.65 -22.05 14.12
CA GLU A 152 13.39 -20.67 14.58
C GLU A 152 13.42 -20.43 16.11
N ARG A 153 14.11 -21.30 16.87
CA ARG A 153 14.38 -21.03 18.29
C ARG A 153 15.80 -21.39 18.67
N LYS A 154 16.76 -20.55 18.26
CA LYS A 154 17.93 -20.17 19.07
C LYS A 154 18.86 -19.24 18.29
N ASP A 155 18.83 -17.97 18.67
CA ASP A 155 19.98 -17.14 19.08
C ASP A 155 19.49 -15.67 19.12
N ASP A 156 19.84 -14.79 20.05
CA ASP A 156 20.28 -14.85 21.44
C ASP A 156 20.23 -13.37 21.88
N ASN A 157 19.48 -12.98 22.92
CA ASN A 157 19.87 -11.80 23.69
C ASN A 157 19.42 -11.89 25.15
N ARG A 158 20.39 -11.63 26.02
CA ARG A 158 20.53 -12.13 27.38
C ARG A 158 19.68 -11.32 28.37
N ASP A 159 19.13 -12.01 29.39
CA ASP A 159 19.41 -11.65 30.78
C ASP A 159 19.03 -12.74 31.80
N ILE A 160 19.86 -12.83 32.84
CA ILE A 160 20.10 -13.98 33.70
C ILE A 160 19.08 -14.09 34.85
N LYS A 161 18.54 -15.31 35.10
CA LYS A 161 18.36 -15.89 36.46
C LYS A 161 17.96 -17.39 36.47
N LYS A 162 18.95 -18.25 36.74
CA LYS A 162 18.98 -19.50 37.54
C LYS A 162 17.65 -20.23 37.84
N GLN A 163 17.48 -21.49 37.38
CA GLN A 163 17.81 -22.74 38.12
C GLN A 163 17.20 -24.05 37.53
N LYS A 164 18.05 -25.10 37.55
CA LYS A 164 17.83 -26.56 37.72
C LYS A 164 17.12 -27.41 36.64
N MET A 165 17.90 -28.31 36.04
CA MET A 165 17.49 -29.47 35.24
C MET A 165 16.93 -30.62 36.09
N PRO A 166 16.13 -31.52 35.49
CA PRO A 166 16.38 -32.95 35.64
C PRO A 166 16.54 -33.70 34.31
N LYS A 167 17.24 -34.83 34.42
CA LYS A 167 17.68 -35.76 33.39
C LYS A 167 16.57 -36.68 32.86
N VAL A 168 16.66 -36.93 31.55
CA VAL A 168 16.50 -38.19 30.77
C VAL A 168 15.59 -39.28 31.35
N LEU A 169 14.52 -39.60 30.61
CA LEU A 169 13.78 -40.86 30.72
C LEU A 169 14.05 -41.72 29.48
N ASP A 170 14.40 -42.98 29.73
CA ASP A 170 14.64 -44.01 28.73
C ASP A 170 13.37 -44.82 28.41
N SER A 171 13.41 -45.54 27.30
CA SER A 171 12.29 -46.15 26.56
C SER A 171 11.73 -47.46 27.18
N PRO A 172 10.56 -47.96 26.73
CA PRO A 172 9.57 -48.70 27.53
C PRO A 172 9.55 -50.23 27.32
N LYS A 173 8.79 -50.96 28.17
CA LYS A 173 7.92 -52.15 27.91
C LYS A 173 7.61 -52.92 29.22
N PRO A 174 6.65 -53.86 29.26
CA PRO A 174 5.22 -53.76 28.96
C PRO A 174 4.35 -54.20 30.15
N VAL A 175 3.06 -53.88 30.07
CA VAL A 175 2.03 -54.11 31.09
C VAL A 175 1.64 -55.59 31.18
N ALA A 176 1.55 -56.11 32.40
CA ALA A 176 0.74 -57.28 32.76
C ALA A 176 -0.08 -56.97 34.03
N VAL A 177 -1.35 -57.36 33.97
CA VAL A 177 -2.46 -57.01 34.87
C VAL A 177 -2.36 -57.75 36.21
N GLN A 178 -2.70 -57.08 37.32
CA GLN A 178 -3.40 -57.72 38.45
C GLN A 178 -4.11 -56.70 39.36
N ASN A 179 -5.33 -57.07 39.75
CA ASN A 179 -6.27 -56.36 40.61
C ASN A 179 -5.73 -56.13 42.03
N GLY A 180 -6.17 -55.05 42.68
CA GLY A 180 -5.95 -54.86 44.12
C GLY A 180 -6.45 -53.50 44.64
N GLU A 181 -7.40 -53.58 45.55
CA GLU A 181 -8.17 -52.54 46.24
C GLU A 181 -7.44 -51.25 46.66
N VAL A 182 -8.23 -50.17 46.59
CA VAL A 182 -7.92 -48.82 47.05
C VAL A 182 -7.88 -48.80 48.59
N GLY A 183 -6.70 -48.52 49.17
CA GLY A 183 -6.57 -48.28 50.60
C GLY A 183 -7.06 -46.88 50.99
N GLU A 184 -8.16 -46.83 51.75
CA GLU A 184 -8.81 -45.63 52.32
C GLU A 184 -7.90 -44.76 53.21
N GLU A 185 -6.69 -45.23 53.53
CA GLU A 185 -5.72 -44.58 54.41
C GLU A 185 -5.02 -43.36 53.77
N LEU A 186 -4.84 -43.36 52.44
CA LEU A 186 -4.21 -42.25 51.70
C LEU A 186 -5.13 -41.03 51.51
N LEU A 187 -6.45 -41.24 51.50
CA LEU A 187 -7.45 -40.18 51.36
C LEU A 187 -7.66 -39.41 52.67
N ILE A 188 -7.54 -40.09 53.82
CA ILE A 188 -7.66 -39.48 55.15
C ILE A 188 -6.41 -38.64 55.47
N ALA A 189 -5.21 -39.11 55.11
CA ALA A 189 -3.96 -38.36 55.28
C ALA A 189 -3.92 -37.05 54.45
N ASN A 190 -4.49 -37.06 53.25
CA ASN A 190 -4.56 -35.87 52.39
C ASN A 190 -5.62 -34.85 52.86
N ARG A 191 -6.73 -35.30 53.48
CA ARG A 191 -7.72 -34.39 54.09
C ARG A 191 -7.22 -33.73 55.37
N MET A 192 -6.46 -34.43 56.22
CA MET A 192 -5.88 -33.83 57.44
C MET A 192 -4.82 -32.77 57.13
N LYS A 193 -3.97 -32.98 56.11
CA LYS A 193 -2.97 -31.99 55.68
C LYS A 193 -3.59 -30.72 55.08
N PHE A 194 -4.79 -30.81 54.51
CA PHE A 194 -5.51 -29.66 53.98
C PHE A 194 -6.16 -28.82 55.09
N MET A 195 -6.74 -29.45 56.11
CA MET A 195 -7.29 -28.75 57.28
C MET A 195 -6.22 -28.03 58.11
N GLN A 196 -5.03 -28.63 58.26
CA GLN A 196 -3.92 -28.02 59.01
C GLN A 196 -3.37 -26.74 58.35
N LYS A 197 -3.52 -26.61 57.02
CA LYS A 197 -3.11 -25.42 56.24
C LYS A 197 -4.15 -24.29 56.23
N MET A 198 -5.42 -24.58 56.54
CA MET A 198 -6.48 -23.57 56.58
C MET A 198 -6.64 -22.88 57.96
N THR A 199 -6.00 -23.38 59.02
CA THR A 199 -6.14 -22.85 60.39
C THR A 199 -5.03 -21.90 60.85
N GLU A 200 -4.07 -21.53 60.00
CA GLU A 200 -3.08 -20.47 60.32
C GLU A 200 -3.62 -19.06 60.01
N VAL A 201 -4.57 -18.59 60.83
CA VAL A 201 -4.90 -17.16 60.94
C VAL A 201 -3.86 -16.50 61.84
N LYS A 202 -2.92 -15.76 61.25
CA LYS A 202 -1.97 -14.93 62.01
C LYS A 202 -2.70 -13.77 62.71
N LYS A 203 -2.93 -13.94 64.02
CA LYS A 203 -3.12 -12.85 64.98
C LYS A 203 -1.85 -11.98 65.01
N LYS A 204 -1.98 -10.67 64.75
CA LYS A 204 -0.95 -9.69 65.12
C LYS A 204 -1.33 -9.08 66.47
N ALA A 205 -0.48 -9.33 67.47
CA ALA A 205 -0.50 -8.70 68.77
C ALA A 205 0.16 -7.31 68.72
N ASP A 206 -0.36 -6.41 69.57
CA ASP A 206 0.12 -5.05 69.83
C ASP A 206 1.60 -5.01 70.24
N LYS A 207 2.35 -4.06 69.69
CA LYS A 207 3.62 -3.57 70.25
C LYS A 207 3.68 -2.05 70.18
N GLN A 208 4.11 -1.48 71.31
CA GLN A 208 4.17 -0.07 71.66
C GLN A 208 4.94 0.82 70.69
N LYS A 209 4.50 2.09 70.66
CA LYS A 209 5.00 3.22 69.87
C LYS A 209 6.47 3.55 70.19
N SER A 210 7.27 3.69 69.14
CA SER A 210 8.43 4.60 69.09
C SER A 210 8.11 5.70 68.07
N PRO A 211 8.52 6.96 68.28
CA PRO A 211 8.10 8.07 67.43
C PRO A 211 8.68 7.91 66.03
N LYS A 212 7.80 7.74 65.04
CA LYS A 212 8.19 7.80 63.62
C LYS A 212 8.41 9.27 63.25
N PRO A 213 9.49 9.62 62.53
CA PRO A 213 9.57 10.93 61.90
C PRO A 213 8.39 11.04 60.94
N GLU A 214 7.70 12.18 60.94
CA GLU A 214 6.60 12.46 60.03
C GLU A 214 7.08 12.25 58.59
N LYS A 215 6.66 11.13 58.00
CA LYS A 215 6.79 10.95 56.55
C LYS A 215 5.83 11.96 55.94
N ALA A 216 6.40 13.04 55.39
CA ALA A 216 5.70 13.94 54.49
C ALA A 216 4.93 13.07 53.49
N GLY A 217 3.59 13.10 53.60
CA GLY A 217 2.72 12.42 52.64
C GLY A 217 3.11 12.88 51.25
N LYS A 218 3.21 11.95 50.30
CA LYS A 218 3.44 12.31 48.89
C LYS A 218 2.33 13.27 48.48
N LYS A 219 2.65 14.57 48.44
CA LYS A 219 1.75 15.56 47.85
C LYS A 219 1.55 15.14 46.39
N PRO A 220 0.31 15.00 45.90
CA PRO A 220 0.10 14.75 44.49
C PRO A 220 0.81 15.85 43.71
N ARG A 221 1.53 15.47 42.65
CA ARG A 221 2.19 16.43 41.77
C ARG A 221 1.07 17.25 41.10
N VAL A 222 0.86 18.46 41.60
CA VAL A 222 -0.01 19.45 40.96
C VAL A 222 0.83 20.07 39.85
N TRP A 223 0.41 19.85 38.61
CA TRP A 223 0.98 20.57 37.47
C TRP A 223 0.55 22.04 37.61
N GLU A 224 1.44 22.99 37.36
CA GLU A 224 1.09 24.42 37.45
C GLU A 224 -0.04 24.82 36.48
N LEU A 225 -0.23 24.04 35.41
CA LEU A 225 -1.34 24.13 34.44
C LEU A 225 -2.46 23.10 34.68
N GLY A 226 -2.47 22.43 35.84
CA GLY A 226 -3.48 21.44 36.21
C GLY A 226 -4.77 22.11 36.66
N GLY A 227 -5.79 22.10 35.82
CA GLY A 227 -7.13 22.61 36.16
C GLY A 227 -7.77 21.87 37.34
N THR A 228 -8.57 22.58 38.11
CA THR A 228 -9.40 22.08 39.20
C THR A 228 -10.84 21.84 38.73
N ASN A 229 -11.66 21.12 39.51
CA ASN A 229 -13.09 20.95 39.21
C ASN A 229 -13.85 22.28 39.10
N LYS A 230 -13.31 23.39 39.63
CA LYS A 230 -13.88 24.73 39.46
C LYS A 230 -13.64 25.29 38.06
N ASP A 231 -12.56 24.88 37.40
CA ASP A 231 -12.24 25.28 36.03
C ASP A 231 -13.07 24.51 35.00
N LEU A 232 -13.75 23.43 35.41
CA LEU A 232 -14.57 22.59 34.52
C LEU A 232 -15.67 23.40 33.82
N ALA A 233 -16.33 24.32 34.53
CA ALA A 233 -17.36 25.20 33.94
C ALA A 233 -16.77 26.19 32.92
N ASN A 234 -15.50 26.58 33.09
CA ASN A 234 -14.79 27.46 32.15
C ASN A 234 -14.23 26.67 30.96
N LEU A 235 -13.88 25.40 31.16
CA LEU A 235 -13.30 24.50 30.15
C LEU A 235 -14.35 23.68 29.38
N GLU A 236 -15.62 23.70 29.80
CA GLU A 236 -16.73 23.06 29.09
C GLU A 236 -17.00 23.78 27.77
N ARG A 237 -16.60 23.16 26.66
CA ARG A 237 -16.81 23.65 25.28
C ARG A 237 -17.89 22.88 24.50
N THR A 238 -18.60 21.97 25.17
CA THR A 238 -19.61 21.10 24.55
C THR A 238 -20.87 21.87 24.13
N LYS A 239 -21.14 23.01 24.77
CA LYS A 239 -22.26 23.91 24.48
C LYS A 239 -21.73 25.31 24.23
N ASP A 240 -22.35 25.99 23.28
CA ASP A 240 -21.99 27.36 22.93
C ASP A 240 -22.39 28.31 24.06
N LYS A 241 -21.40 29.02 24.61
CA LYS A 241 -21.66 30.14 25.53
C LYS A 241 -22.08 31.36 24.70
N PRO A 242 -23.15 32.09 25.06
CA PRO A 242 -23.62 33.25 24.31
C PRO A 242 -22.55 34.33 24.09
N GLN A 243 -21.58 34.43 25.01
CA GLN A 243 -20.47 35.39 24.95
C GLN A 243 -19.39 35.01 23.93
N GLU A 244 -19.20 33.72 23.63
CA GLU A 244 -18.18 33.22 22.69
C GLU A 244 -18.67 33.21 21.23
N ALA A 245 -19.98 33.38 21.00
CA ALA A 245 -20.55 33.45 19.66
C ALA A 245 -20.13 34.72 18.89
N GLY A 246 -19.64 35.74 19.60
CA GLY A 246 -19.15 37.01 19.05
C GLY A 246 -17.68 37.32 19.36
N GLU A 247 -16.93 36.39 19.95
CA GLU A 247 -15.48 36.59 20.10
C GLU A 247 -14.83 36.56 18.72
N TYR A 248 -14.29 37.71 18.33
CA TYR A 248 -13.53 37.91 17.10
C TYR A 248 -12.45 36.84 16.97
N ILE A 249 -12.75 35.80 16.19
CA ILE A 249 -11.70 35.01 15.56
C ILE A 249 -10.99 36.00 14.64
N ALA A 250 -9.76 36.38 14.99
CA ALA A 250 -8.89 37.15 14.11
C ALA A 250 -8.55 36.28 12.90
N ALA A 251 -9.50 36.18 11.98
CA ALA A 251 -9.37 35.43 10.75
C ALA A 251 -8.47 36.25 9.82
N ASP A 252 -7.33 35.68 9.44
CA ASP A 252 -6.41 36.31 8.51
C ASP A 252 -7.05 36.39 7.13
N SER A 253 -7.73 37.51 6.85
CA SER A 253 -8.42 37.73 5.59
C SER A 253 -7.51 37.76 4.35
N THR A 254 -6.18 37.79 4.52
CA THR A 254 -5.22 37.79 3.41
C THR A 254 -5.16 36.48 2.64
N ILE A 255 -5.67 35.38 3.23
CA ILE A 255 -5.70 34.05 2.60
C ILE A 255 -6.88 33.86 1.63
N ILE A 256 -7.89 34.73 1.70
CA ILE A 256 -9.08 34.68 0.84
C ILE A 256 -8.67 34.97 -0.61
N GLY A 257 -9.17 34.19 -1.56
CA GLY A 257 -8.83 34.30 -2.99
C GLY A 257 -7.61 33.47 -3.41
N GLN A 258 -6.80 32.94 -2.48
CA GLN A 258 -5.55 32.26 -2.81
C GLN A 258 -5.75 30.88 -3.46
N MET A 259 -6.94 30.28 -3.30
CA MET A 259 -7.26 28.91 -3.75
C MET A 259 -8.48 28.86 -4.68
N LYS A 260 -8.77 29.95 -5.40
CA LYS A 260 -9.74 29.92 -6.50
C LYS A 260 -9.25 29.06 -7.67
N GLY A 261 -10.11 28.18 -8.16
CA GLY A 261 -9.82 27.25 -9.25
C GLY A 261 -9.07 26.00 -8.80
N GLY A 262 -8.20 25.49 -9.68
CA GLY A 262 -7.36 24.33 -9.39
C GLY A 262 -6.37 24.59 -8.26
N ILE A 263 -6.03 23.53 -7.51
CA ILE A 263 -5.02 23.61 -6.47
C ILE A 263 -3.64 23.78 -7.10
N ARG A 264 -2.77 24.55 -6.44
CA ARG A 264 -1.37 24.73 -6.88
C ARG A 264 -0.59 23.44 -6.71
N ASP A 265 0.26 23.16 -7.70
CA ASP A 265 1.15 22.01 -7.65
C ASP A 265 2.15 22.14 -6.50
N LEU A 266 2.50 20.98 -5.94
CA LEU A 266 3.57 20.86 -4.97
C LEU A 266 4.89 21.22 -5.63
N GLU A 267 5.49 22.30 -5.16
CA GLU A 267 6.88 22.66 -5.44
C GLU A 267 7.75 21.88 -4.46
N VAL A 268 8.63 21.03 -4.99
CA VAL A 268 9.66 20.36 -4.19
C VAL A 268 10.94 21.14 -4.41
N GLU A 269 11.53 21.71 -3.35
CA GLU A 269 12.76 22.48 -3.44
C GLU A 269 13.85 21.61 -4.08
N SER A 270 14.17 21.92 -5.34
CA SER A 270 15.33 21.35 -6.02
C SER A 270 16.51 22.22 -5.63
N ASP A 271 17.15 21.93 -4.50
CA ASP A 271 18.48 22.47 -4.24
C ASP A 271 19.34 22.13 -5.46
N THR A 272 19.92 23.14 -6.09
CA THR A 272 20.76 23.03 -7.30
C THR A 272 22.12 22.37 -7.03
N ASP A 273 22.27 21.70 -5.91
CA ASP A 273 23.42 20.86 -5.63
C ASP A 273 23.21 19.52 -6.36
N GLU A 274 23.76 19.44 -7.57
CA GLU A 274 24.09 18.17 -8.22
C GLU A 274 25.12 17.41 -7.36
N GLU A 275 24.71 16.92 -6.19
CA GLU A 275 25.36 15.76 -5.58
C GLU A 275 24.87 14.52 -6.34
N GLY A 276 25.29 14.42 -7.60
CA GLY A 276 25.22 13.17 -8.33
C GLY A 276 25.92 12.10 -7.49
N ILE A 277 25.26 10.96 -7.32
CA ILE A 277 25.84 9.73 -6.77
C ILE A 277 27.27 9.63 -7.29
N ASN A 278 28.23 9.83 -6.39
CA ASN A 278 29.63 9.98 -6.74
C ASN A 278 30.06 8.74 -7.55
N GLU A 279 30.30 8.92 -8.87
CA GLU A 279 30.70 7.84 -9.79
C GLU A 279 31.94 7.09 -9.28
N GLN A 280 32.72 7.72 -8.39
CA GLN A 280 33.89 7.14 -7.74
C GLN A 280 33.58 6.00 -6.77
N ASP A 281 32.37 5.90 -6.20
CA ASP A 281 32.00 4.82 -5.27
C ASP A 281 31.37 3.59 -5.95
N ILE A 282 31.03 3.70 -7.25
CA ILE A 282 30.58 2.56 -8.07
C ILE A 282 31.77 1.85 -8.72
N GLN A 283 32.85 2.57 -9.05
CA GLN A 283 34.05 1.97 -9.65
C GLN A 283 34.96 1.23 -8.64
N ARG A 284 34.93 1.58 -7.34
CA ARG A 284 35.92 1.08 -6.37
C ARG A 284 35.70 -0.37 -5.92
N THR A 285 34.49 -0.92 -6.03
CA THR A 285 34.20 -2.29 -5.58
C THR A 285 34.44 -3.35 -6.65
N ALA A 286 34.57 -2.96 -7.93
CA ALA A 286 34.82 -3.88 -9.05
C ALA A 286 36.31 -4.16 -9.31
N THR A 287 37.24 -3.63 -8.49
CA THR A 287 38.69 -3.65 -8.80
C THR A 287 39.58 -4.37 -7.77
N GLN A 288 39.04 -5.18 -6.86
CA GLN A 288 39.86 -5.92 -5.88
C GLN A 288 40.27 -7.34 -6.27
N THR A 289 40.02 -7.79 -7.50
CA THR A 289 40.45 -9.11 -7.98
C THR A 289 41.14 -9.07 -9.35
N ALA A 290 42.15 -8.20 -9.53
CA ALA A 290 43.17 -8.40 -10.56
C ALA A 290 44.39 -7.46 -10.39
N GLN A 291 45.42 -7.91 -9.69
CA GLN A 291 46.80 -7.49 -9.92
C GLN A 291 47.58 -8.80 -10.19
N ARG A 292 48.38 -8.98 -11.26
CA ARG A 292 49.39 -8.11 -11.87
C ARG A 292 49.67 -8.57 -13.32
N LYS A 293 49.79 -7.63 -14.27
CA LYS A 293 50.97 -7.39 -15.12
C LYS A 293 50.66 -6.33 -16.18
N SER A 294 51.50 -5.29 -16.20
CA SER A 294 51.46 -4.16 -17.14
C SER A 294 51.95 -4.54 -18.53
N LYS A 295 51.28 -4.01 -19.56
CA LYS A 295 51.81 -3.36 -20.79
C LYS A 295 50.86 -3.61 -21.97
N SER A 296 50.04 -2.61 -22.32
CA SER A 296 49.72 -2.19 -23.70
C SER A 296 48.43 -1.37 -23.69
N VAL A 297 48.55 -0.04 -23.75
CA VAL A 297 47.43 0.92 -23.68
C VAL A 297 46.78 1.16 -25.06
N PHE A 298 47.18 0.42 -26.10
CA PHE A 298 46.66 0.59 -27.47
C PHE A 298 45.70 -0.51 -27.95
N SER A 299 45.36 -1.48 -27.10
CA SER A 299 44.38 -2.55 -27.40
C SER A 299 42.97 -2.30 -26.82
N MET A 300 42.79 -1.28 -25.98
CA MET A 300 41.54 -1.06 -25.22
C MET A 300 40.51 -0.21 -25.99
N PHE A 301 40.87 0.33 -27.16
CA PHE A 301 39.95 1.11 -28.02
C PHE A 301 39.24 0.26 -29.09
N LYS A 302 39.39 -1.08 -29.07
CA LYS A 302 38.75 -1.98 -30.05
C LYS A 302 37.67 -2.90 -29.46
N SER A 303 37.28 -2.72 -28.20
CA SER A 303 36.13 -3.41 -27.59
C SER A 303 34.90 -2.50 -27.40
N LEU A 304 34.90 -1.31 -28.01
CA LEU A 304 33.91 -0.25 -27.80
C LEU A 304 32.85 -0.14 -28.90
N VAL A 305 32.65 -1.16 -29.72
CA VAL A 305 31.48 -1.24 -30.61
C VAL A 305 31.04 -2.69 -30.68
N GLY A 306 29.99 -3.02 -29.96
CA GLY A 306 29.40 -4.34 -30.01
C GLY A 306 28.30 -4.47 -28.99
N ASN A 307 27.08 -4.10 -29.41
CA ASN A 307 25.77 -4.52 -28.92
C ASN A 307 25.80 -5.49 -27.72
N LYS A 308 26.24 -5.04 -26.54
CA LYS A 308 26.25 -5.90 -25.35
C LYS A 308 24.85 -5.85 -24.78
N SER A 309 24.11 -6.95 -24.95
CA SER A 309 22.82 -7.15 -24.32
C SER A 309 22.97 -7.10 -22.81
N LEU A 310 22.12 -6.33 -22.13
CA LEU A 310 22.09 -6.27 -20.67
C LEU A 310 21.75 -7.65 -20.09
N LYS A 311 22.63 -8.14 -19.22
CA LYS A 311 22.41 -9.36 -18.43
C LYS A 311 22.06 -9.00 -16.99
N GLU A 312 21.31 -9.87 -16.31
CA GLU A 312 20.98 -9.72 -14.89
C GLU A 312 22.22 -9.46 -14.01
N GLU A 313 23.30 -10.21 -14.26
CA GLU A 313 24.57 -10.11 -13.52
C GLU A 313 25.20 -8.70 -13.60
N ASP A 314 25.07 -8.03 -14.74
CA ASP A 314 25.62 -6.69 -14.97
C ASP A 314 24.79 -5.62 -14.24
N MET A 315 23.48 -5.84 -14.05
CA MET A 315 22.54 -4.88 -13.46
C MET A 315 22.43 -4.98 -11.93
N ARG A 316 22.62 -6.19 -11.38
CA ARG A 316 22.47 -6.50 -9.96
C ARG A 316 23.15 -5.51 -8.99
N PRO A 317 24.44 -5.12 -9.16
CA PRO A 317 25.08 -4.21 -8.22
C PRO A 317 24.48 -2.79 -8.25
N VAL A 318 23.99 -2.35 -9.41
CA VAL A 318 23.31 -1.05 -9.56
C VAL A 318 21.93 -1.10 -8.91
N LEU A 319 21.19 -2.18 -9.16
CA LEU A 319 19.84 -2.38 -8.61
C LEU A 319 19.84 -2.47 -7.09
N GLU A 320 20.85 -3.09 -6.47
CA GLU A 320 20.95 -3.10 -5.01
C GLU A 320 21.21 -1.70 -4.43
N LYS A 321 22.11 -0.92 -5.03
CA LYS A 321 22.34 0.47 -4.60
C LYS A 321 21.08 1.34 -4.74
N LEU A 322 20.36 1.19 -5.85
CA LEU A 322 19.10 1.91 -6.06
C LEU A 322 18.01 1.45 -5.10
N LYS A 323 17.94 0.15 -4.78
CA LYS A 323 17.01 -0.38 -3.78
C LYS A 323 17.27 0.25 -2.41
N ASP A 324 18.53 0.30 -1.98
CA ASP A 324 18.92 0.87 -0.70
C ASP A 324 18.65 2.38 -0.66
N HIS A 325 18.84 3.09 -1.79
CA HIS A 325 18.47 4.50 -1.95
C HIS A 325 16.96 4.73 -1.83
N LEU A 326 16.14 3.90 -2.47
CA LEU A 326 14.68 4.01 -2.35
C LEU A 326 14.23 3.77 -0.90
N ILE A 327 14.84 2.79 -0.22
CA ILE A 327 14.55 2.50 1.20
C ILE A 327 14.96 3.67 2.10
N SER A 328 16.14 4.28 1.87
CA SER A 328 16.59 5.42 2.66
C SER A 328 15.69 6.65 2.51
N LYS A 329 15.06 6.80 1.34
CA LYS A 329 14.04 7.81 1.03
C LYS A 329 12.61 7.41 1.43
N ASN A 330 12.45 6.42 2.32
CA ASN A 330 11.18 5.98 2.90
C ASN A 330 10.22 5.28 1.92
N VAL A 331 10.73 4.63 0.86
CA VAL A 331 9.95 3.68 0.06
C VAL A 331 9.93 2.34 0.79
N ALA A 332 8.76 1.69 0.86
CA ALA A 332 8.61 0.43 1.55
C ALA A 332 9.51 -0.68 0.94
N THR A 333 10.16 -1.47 1.78
CA THR A 333 11.21 -2.43 1.37
C THR A 333 10.72 -3.40 0.29
N ASP A 334 9.52 -3.97 0.49
CA ASP A 334 8.92 -4.91 -0.47
C ASP A 334 8.60 -4.25 -1.81
N ILE A 335 8.28 -2.95 -1.79
CA ILE A 335 7.97 -2.17 -2.99
C ILE A 335 9.26 -1.84 -3.73
N SER A 336 10.31 -1.41 -3.02
CA SER A 336 11.64 -1.19 -3.59
C SER A 336 12.19 -2.45 -4.27
N GLN A 337 12.05 -3.62 -3.63
CA GLN A 337 12.47 -4.89 -4.23
C GLN A 337 11.67 -5.21 -5.50
N LYS A 338 10.33 -5.13 -5.44
CA LYS A 338 9.47 -5.38 -6.61
C LYS A 338 9.76 -4.43 -7.76
N LEU A 339 10.05 -3.16 -7.47
CA LEU A 339 10.45 -2.18 -8.48
C LEU A 339 11.77 -2.59 -9.14
N CYS A 340 12.80 -2.89 -8.36
CA CYS A 340 14.09 -3.31 -8.90
C CYS A 340 13.97 -4.60 -9.74
N ASP A 341 13.19 -5.59 -9.29
CA ASP A 341 12.97 -6.84 -10.03
C ASP A 341 12.23 -6.60 -11.36
N SER A 342 11.27 -5.68 -11.35
CA SER A 342 10.52 -5.27 -12.55
C SER A 342 11.43 -4.58 -13.56
N ILE A 343 12.32 -3.71 -13.08
CA ILE A 343 13.33 -3.03 -13.93
C ILE A 343 14.34 -4.03 -14.48
N CYS A 344 14.82 -4.97 -13.66
CA CYS A 344 15.74 -6.02 -14.09
C CYS A 344 15.13 -6.81 -15.26
N THR A 345 13.89 -7.27 -15.07
CA THR A 345 13.15 -8.00 -16.10
C THR A 345 12.99 -7.14 -17.35
N LYS A 346 12.61 -5.86 -17.22
CA LYS A 346 12.35 -4.93 -18.34
C LYS A 346 13.60 -4.62 -19.18
N LEU A 347 14.77 -4.61 -18.55
CA LEU A 347 16.04 -4.27 -19.19
C LEU A 347 16.83 -5.49 -19.65
N GLU A 348 16.55 -6.68 -19.13
CA GLU A 348 17.21 -7.92 -19.56
C GLU A 348 17.05 -8.13 -21.07
N GLY A 349 18.18 -8.35 -21.76
CA GLY A 349 18.25 -8.53 -23.21
C GLY A 349 18.29 -7.24 -24.02
N LYS A 350 17.97 -6.07 -23.43
CA LYS A 350 18.05 -4.79 -24.16
C LYS A 350 19.49 -4.43 -24.51
N VAL A 351 19.69 -3.92 -25.72
CA VAL A 351 20.99 -3.43 -26.19
C VAL A 351 21.13 -1.96 -25.80
N LEU A 352 22.24 -1.62 -25.14
CA LEU A 352 22.56 -0.24 -24.76
C LEU A 352 22.94 0.61 -25.97
N GLY A 353 22.57 1.89 -25.94
CA GLY A 353 23.08 2.89 -26.87
C GLY A 353 24.59 3.08 -26.71
N THR A 354 25.27 3.56 -27.75
CA THR A 354 26.74 3.69 -27.80
C THR A 354 27.33 4.55 -26.68
N PHE A 355 26.53 5.44 -26.09
CA PHE A 355 26.94 6.36 -25.02
C PHE A 355 26.24 6.10 -23.67
N ASP A 356 25.39 5.07 -23.57
CA ASP A 356 24.62 4.80 -22.36
C ASP A 356 25.37 3.86 -21.41
N SER A 357 25.47 4.26 -20.13
CA SER A 357 25.96 3.37 -19.08
C SER A 357 24.82 2.48 -18.55
N VAL A 358 25.18 1.29 -18.04
CA VAL A 358 24.22 0.41 -17.35
C VAL A 358 23.53 1.17 -16.21
N ALA A 359 24.29 1.95 -15.44
CA ALA A 359 23.77 2.73 -14.32
C ALA A 359 22.74 3.79 -14.76
N ASN A 360 23.04 4.56 -15.81
CA ASN A 360 22.14 5.59 -16.32
C ASN A 360 20.87 4.98 -16.92
N THR A 361 21.00 3.85 -17.62
CA THR A 361 19.86 3.15 -18.21
C THR A 361 18.92 2.61 -17.14
N VAL A 362 19.47 1.96 -16.11
CA VAL A 362 18.69 1.47 -14.96
C VAL A 362 18.04 2.64 -14.21
N LYS A 363 18.80 3.71 -13.92
CA LYS A 363 18.28 4.90 -13.22
C LYS A 363 17.16 5.59 -14.00
N SER A 364 17.32 5.80 -15.31
CA SER A 364 16.31 6.41 -16.17
C SER A 364 15.05 5.54 -16.24
N THR A 365 15.20 4.24 -16.47
CA THR A 365 14.06 3.32 -16.57
C THR A 365 13.30 3.22 -15.24
N LEU A 366 14.01 3.25 -14.10
CA LEU A 366 13.40 3.31 -12.78
C LEU A 366 12.64 4.63 -12.58
N THR A 367 13.25 5.77 -12.97
CA THR A 367 12.63 7.10 -12.92
C THR A 367 11.31 7.12 -13.70
N ASP A 368 11.32 6.62 -14.94
CA ASP A 368 10.11 6.55 -15.77
C ASP A 368 9.02 5.68 -15.15
N SER A 369 9.41 4.53 -14.58
CA SER A 369 8.48 3.61 -13.93
C SER A 369 7.87 4.24 -12.67
N LEU A 370 8.65 4.98 -11.88
CA LEU A 370 8.17 5.73 -10.71
C LEU A 370 7.18 6.83 -11.12
N VAL A 371 7.47 7.57 -12.20
CA VAL A 371 6.55 8.59 -12.73
C VAL A 371 5.25 7.95 -13.18
N GLN A 372 5.31 6.79 -13.84
CA GLN A 372 4.13 6.04 -14.27
C GLN A 372 3.28 5.56 -13.08
N ILE A 373 3.91 5.16 -11.97
CA ILE A 373 3.21 4.72 -10.75
C ILE A 373 2.48 5.89 -10.06
N LEU A 374 3.13 7.06 -9.96
CA LEU A 374 2.51 8.26 -9.39
C LEU A 374 1.50 8.92 -10.32
N SER A 375 1.59 8.66 -11.62
CA SER A 375 0.66 9.20 -12.61
C SER A 375 -0.66 8.46 -12.54
N PRO A 376 -1.76 9.15 -12.17
CA PRO A 376 -3.01 8.47 -11.92
C PRO A 376 -3.67 7.99 -13.22
N LYS A 377 -4.10 6.73 -13.24
CA LYS A 377 -4.86 6.15 -14.37
C LYS A 377 -6.26 6.78 -14.51
N ARG A 378 -6.84 7.19 -13.39
CA ARG A 378 -8.12 7.89 -13.30
C ARG A 378 -7.88 9.31 -12.81
N ARG A 379 -8.26 10.30 -13.60
CA ARG A 379 -8.29 11.69 -13.13
C ARG A 379 -9.48 11.85 -12.19
N VAL A 380 -9.24 12.44 -11.02
CA VAL A 380 -10.26 12.81 -10.06
C VAL A 380 -10.42 14.32 -10.13
N ASP A 381 -11.53 14.79 -10.69
CA ASP A 381 -11.83 16.22 -10.83
C ASP A 381 -13.04 16.56 -9.95
N ILE A 382 -12.74 16.85 -8.69
CA ILE A 382 -13.77 17.07 -7.66
C ILE A 382 -14.67 18.26 -8.01
N LEU A 383 -14.12 19.34 -8.59
CA LEU A 383 -14.93 20.51 -8.92
C LEU A 383 -15.94 20.18 -10.01
N ARG A 384 -15.49 19.51 -11.08
CA ARG A 384 -16.37 19.06 -12.16
C ARG A 384 -17.44 18.09 -11.65
N ASP A 385 -17.04 17.09 -10.88
CA ASP A 385 -17.96 16.06 -10.38
C ASP A 385 -18.99 16.66 -9.40
N ALA A 386 -18.57 17.63 -8.57
CA ALA A 386 -19.47 18.40 -7.71
C ALA A 386 -20.44 19.29 -8.50
N PHE A 387 -20.00 19.93 -9.59
CA PHE A 387 -20.90 20.67 -10.48
C PHE A 387 -21.93 19.75 -11.14
N GLU A 388 -21.54 18.54 -11.55
CA GLU A 388 -22.45 17.56 -12.12
C GLU A 388 -23.48 17.05 -11.09
N ALA A 389 -23.05 16.76 -9.87
CA ALA A 389 -23.94 16.40 -8.76
C ALA A 389 -24.94 17.53 -8.47
N LYS A 390 -24.47 18.78 -8.41
CA LYS A 390 -25.31 19.98 -8.21
C LYS A 390 -26.36 20.12 -9.32
N ARG A 391 -26.00 19.90 -10.59
CA ARG A 391 -26.94 19.89 -11.72
C ARG A 391 -28.03 18.81 -11.59
N ASN A 392 -27.69 17.68 -10.98
CA ASN A 392 -28.61 16.59 -10.69
C ASN A 392 -29.39 16.78 -9.37
N ALA A 393 -29.38 17.98 -8.79
CA ALA A 393 -30.08 18.33 -7.55
C ALA A 393 -29.77 17.40 -6.37
N ARG A 394 -28.53 16.90 -6.29
CA ARG A 394 -28.03 16.10 -5.17
C ARG A 394 -26.71 16.68 -4.65
N PRO A 395 -26.42 16.56 -3.34
CA PRO A 395 -25.10 16.90 -2.85
C PRO A 395 -24.05 15.91 -3.37
N TYR A 396 -22.82 16.39 -3.55
CA TYR A 396 -21.63 15.57 -3.76
C TYR A 396 -21.06 15.14 -2.40
N VAL A 397 -20.91 13.84 -2.16
CA VAL A 397 -20.57 13.30 -0.83
C VAL A 397 -19.12 12.79 -0.82
N MET A 398 -18.29 13.33 0.07
CA MET A 398 -16.91 12.88 0.26
C MET A 398 -16.72 12.28 1.65
N ALA A 399 -16.18 11.07 1.74
CA ALA A 399 -15.91 10.40 3.00
C ALA A 399 -14.41 10.34 3.29
N PHE A 400 -14.00 10.79 4.49
CA PHE A 400 -12.61 10.79 4.92
C PHE A 400 -12.35 9.66 5.92
N CYS A 401 -11.48 8.73 5.58
CA CYS A 401 -11.10 7.60 6.44
C CYS A 401 -9.59 7.45 6.55
N GLY A 402 -9.11 6.79 7.60
CA GLY A 402 -7.68 6.58 7.84
C GLY A 402 -7.38 6.33 9.31
N VAL A 403 -6.11 6.08 9.62
CA VAL A 403 -5.67 5.75 10.98
C VAL A 403 -5.72 6.97 11.92
N ASN A 404 -5.37 6.77 13.19
CA ASN A 404 -5.39 7.81 14.21
C ASN A 404 -4.29 8.86 13.96
N GLY A 405 -4.60 10.14 14.18
CA GLY A 405 -3.56 11.19 14.19
C GLY A 405 -2.98 11.63 12.84
N VAL A 406 -3.45 11.09 11.72
CA VAL A 406 -3.00 11.45 10.34
C VAL A 406 -3.59 12.75 9.81
N GLY A 407 -4.38 13.50 10.59
CA GLY A 407 -4.88 14.81 10.16
C GLY A 407 -6.14 14.81 9.28
N LYS A 408 -7.06 13.84 9.46
CA LYS A 408 -8.37 13.77 8.76
C LYS A 408 -9.18 15.07 8.89
N SER A 409 -9.56 15.45 10.11
CA SER A 409 -10.39 16.63 10.39
C SER A 409 -9.73 17.93 9.90
N THR A 410 -8.41 18.06 10.05
CA THR A 410 -7.66 19.24 9.60
C THR A 410 -7.67 19.37 8.09
N ASN A 411 -7.32 18.32 7.34
CA ASN A 411 -7.29 18.37 5.88
C ASN A 411 -8.70 18.44 5.27
N LEU A 412 -9.71 17.87 5.95
CA LEU A 412 -11.12 18.11 5.61
C LEU A 412 -11.44 19.60 5.67
N ALA A 413 -11.00 20.32 6.71
CA ALA A 413 -11.20 21.76 6.81
C ALA A 413 -10.46 22.55 5.72
N LYS A 414 -9.24 22.13 5.33
CA LYS A 414 -8.52 22.72 4.19
C LYS A 414 -9.28 22.53 2.88
N ILE A 415 -9.78 21.32 2.63
CA ILE A 415 -10.59 21.00 1.45
C ILE A 415 -11.89 21.79 1.48
N CYS A 416 -12.53 21.93 2.64
CA CYS A 416 -13.71 22.79 2.81
C CYS A 416 -13.42 24.23 2.41
N PHE A 417 -12.29 24.80 2.89
CA PHE A 417 -11.86 26.14 2.50
C PHE A 417 -11.62 26.26 0.99
N TRP A 418 -10.97 25.29 0.35
CA TRP A 418 -10.80 25.26 -1.10
C TRP A 418 -12.15 25.20 -1.86
N LEU A 419 -13.12 24.43 -1.36
CA LEU A 419 -14.44 24.31 -1.97
C LEU A 419 -15.26 25.60 -1.86
N ILE A 420 -15.25 26.29 -0.71
CA ILE A 420 -15.95 27.58 -0.55
C ILE A 420 -15.28 28.71 -1.35
N GLU A 421 -13.96 28.68 -1.52
CA GLU A 421 -13.23 29.56 -2.44
C GLU A 421 -13.69 29.36 -3.90
N ASN A 422 -14.13 28.14 -4.23
CA ASN A 422 -14.74 27.78 -5.52
C ASN A 422 -16.28 27.89 -5.52
N ASN A 423 -16.85 28.63 -4.56
CA ASN A 423 -18.27 28.99 -4.50
C ASN A 423 -19.23 27.79 -4.32
N PHE A 424 -18.77 26.72 -3.65
CA PHE A 424 -19.62 25.62 -3.22
C PHE A 424 -20.08 25.80 -1.76
N ARG A 425 -21.36 25.52 -1.50
CA ARG A 425 -21.88 25.43 -0.13
C ARG A 425 -21.57 24.04 0.45
N VAL A 426 -20.91 24.00 1.60
CA VAL A 426 -20.39 22.76 2.20
C VAL A 426 -21.04 22.47 3.55
N LEU A 427 -21.57 21.26 3.70
CA LEU A 427 -22.00 20.70 4.98
C LEU A 427 -20.93 19.75 5.51
N ILE A 428 -20.42 20.00 6.72
CA ILE A 428 -19.50 19.10 7.41
C ILE A 428 -20.32 18.16 8.30
N ALA A 429 -20.25 16.85 8.07
CA ALA A 429 -20.91 15.84 8.89
C ALA A 429 -19.93 15.28 9.93
N ALA A 430 -20.14 15.60 11.21
CA ALA A 430 -19.32 15.15 12.32
C ALA A 430 -19.63 13.70 12.71
N CYS A 431 -18.96 12.75 12.06
CA CYS A 431 -19.15 11.31 12.30
C CYS A 431 -18.04 10.68 13.17
N ASP A 432 -17.07 11.46 13.66
CA ASP A 432 -16.18 11.06 14.75
C ASP A 432 -16.90 11.22 16.11
N THR A 433 -17.70 10.20 16.46
CA THR A 433 -18.48 10.17 17.70
C THR A 433 -17.75 9.49 18.86
N PHE A 434 -16.48 9.09 18.65
CA PHE A 434 -15.69 8.31 19.60
C PHE A 434 -14.63 9.14 20.31
N ARG A 435 -13.93 10.02 19.59
CA ARG A 435 -12.82 10.80 20.15
C ARG A 435 -13.33 12.07 20.85
N ALA A 436 -12.91 12.27 22.10
CA ALA A 436 -13.24 13.49 22.85
C ALA A 436 -12.70 14.74 22.13
N GLY A 437 -13.53 15.77 22.03
CA GLY A 437 -13.20 17.04 21.38
C GLY A 437 -13.26 17.04 19.86
N ALA A 438 -13.65 15.93 19.22
CA ALA A 438 -13.72 15.85 17.75
C ALA A 438 -14.81 16.75 17.16
N VAL A 439 -15.98 16.81 17.81
CA VAL A 439 -17.08 17.70 17.38
C VAL A 439 -16.68 19.16 17.59
N GLU A 440 -16.11 19.50 18.75
CA GLU A 440 -15.64 20.86 19.04
C GLU A 440 -14.54 21.30 18.07
N GLN A 441 -13.64 20.39 17.67
CA GLN A 441 -12.61 20.66 16.67
C GLN A 441 -13.24 21.10 15.33
N LEU A 442 -14.25 20.36 14.85
CA LEU A 442 -14.96 20.73 13.61
C LEU A 442 -15.80 22.00 13.78
N ARG A 443 -16.37 22.24 14.96
CA ARG A 443 -17.12 23.48 15.28
C ARG A 443 -16.20 24.70 15.19
N THR A 444 -14.99 24.61 15.73
CA THR A 444 -13.97 25.66 15.61
C THR A 444 -13.60 25.92 14.15
N HIS A 445 -13.36 24.86 13.37
CA HIS A 445 -13.11 25.01 11.93
C HIS A 445 -14.26 25.70 11.21
N MET A 446 -15.51 25.27 11.44
CA MET A 446 -16.70 25.90 10.86
C MET A 446 -16.78 27.38 11.20
N ARG A 447 -16.57 27.77 12.47
CA ARG A 447 -16.58 29.18 12.88
C ARG A 447 -15.49 29.99 12.17
N HIS A 448 -14.27 29.47 12.10
CA HIS A 448 -13.16 30.12 11.40
C HIS A 448 -13.45 30.28 9.90
N LEU A 449 -14.00 29.24 9.26
CA LEU A 449 -14.36 29.27 7.84
C LEU A 449 -15.48 30.27 7.55
N ASN A 450 -16.51 30.33 8.39
CA ASN A 450 -17.59 31.32 8.26
C ASN A 450 -17.11 32.75 8.60
N ALA A 451 -16.10 32.92 9.45
CA ALA A 451 -15.48 34.23 9.67
C ALA A 451 -14.71 34.72 8.43
N LEU A 452 -14.07 33.80 7.69
CA LEU A 452 -13.40 34.09 6.41
C LEU A 452 -14.41 34.31 5.27
N HIS A 453 -15.47 33.51 5.21
CA HIS A 453 -16.53 33.52 4.20
C HIS A 453 -17.89 33.80 4.85
N PRO A 454 -18.11 35.03 5.35
CA PRO A 454 -19.35 35.35 6.04
C PRO A 454 -20.50 35.52 5.02
N PRO A 455 -21.77 35.29 5.42
CA PRO A 455 -22.91 35.26 4.50
C PRO A 455 -23.05 36.52 3.65
N GLU A 456 -22.67 37.70 4.17
CA GLU A 456 -22.78 38.98 3.47
C GLU A 456 -21.91 39.03 2.20
N LYS A 457 -20.88 38.18 2.10
CA LYS A 457 -20.04 38.05 0.90
C LYS A 457 -20.56 37.00 -0.10
N HIS A 458 -21.62 36.27 0.26
CA HIS A 458 -22.14 35.11 -0.49
C HIS A 458 -23.66 35.16 -0.63
N GLU A 459 -24.21 36.32 -0.99
CA GLU A 459 -25.66 36.51 -1.23
C GLU A 459 -26.53 36.13 -0.01
N ASP A 460 -26.03 36.43 1.20
CA ASP A 460 -26.66 36.09 2.50
C ASP A 460 -26.86 34.57 2.72
N LEU A 461 -26.12 33.74 1.97
CA LEU A 461 -26.15 32.29 2.12
C LEU A 461 -25.07 31.80 3.09
N THR A 462 -25.46 30.91 4.00
CA THR A 462 -24.50 30.16 4.82
C THR A 462 -23.70 29.22 3.93
N MET A 463 -22.39 29.45 3.87
CA MET A 463 -21.44 28.68 3.07
C MET A 463 -21.01 27.39 3.76
N VAL A 464 -20.71 27.44 5.07
CA VAL A 464 -20.30 26.25 5.84
C VAL A 464 -21.23 26.02 7.01
N GLN A 465 -21.71 24.79 7.17
CA GLN A 465 -22.50 24.38 8.32
C GLN A 465 -22.01 23.03 8.87
N LEU A 466 -22.06 22.87 10.19
CA LEU A 466 -21.77 21.62 10.87
C LEU A 466 -23.07 20.84 11.14
N TYR A 467 -23.14 19.60 10.67
CA TYR A 467 -24.15 18.63 11.08
C TYR A 467 -23.57 17.71 12.14
N GLU A 468 -24.13 17.77 13.34
CA GLU A 468 -23.66 16.97 14.47
C GLU A 468 -24.82 16.49 15.34
N LYS A 469 -24.59 15.40 16.08
CA LYS A 469 -25.57 14.80 17.00
C LYS A 469 -24.94 14.49 18.36
N GLY A 470 -23.77 15.06 18.68
CA GLY A 470 -22.98 14.70 19.85
C GLY A 470 -22.32 13.31 19.77
N TYR A 471 -21.78 12.88 20.91
CA TYR A 471 -20.95 11.66 21.06
C TYR A 471 -21.76 10.37 21.25
N GLY A 472 -21.13 9.21 20.97
CA GLY A 472 -21.68 7.89 21.25
C GLY A 472 -22.78 7.39 20.29
N LYS A 473 -23.04 8.11 19.20
CA LYS A 473 -24.06 7.76 18.19
C LYS A 473 -23.46 7.00 16.99
N ASP A 474 -24.33 6.29 16.26
CA ASP A 474 -23.94 5.55 15.05
C ASP A 474 -23.52 6.51 13.93
N ALA A 475 -22.24 6.47 13.57
CA ALA A 475 -21.65 7.30 12.53
C ALA A 475 -22.34 7.12 11.16
N ALA A 476 -22.76 5.90 10.82
CA ALA A 476 -23.45 5.64 9.56
C ALA A 476 -24.81 6.34 9.48
N GLY A 477 -25.53 6.41 10.61
CA GLY A 477 -26.81 7.11 10.72
C GLY A 477 -26.65 8.63 10.67
N ILE A 478 -25.63 9.18 11.34
CA ILE A 478 -25.34 10.62 11.27
C ILE A 478 -25.04 11.04 9.84
N ALA A 479 -24.20 10.29 9.12
CA ALA A 479 -23.89 10.58 7.72
C ALA A 479 -25.16 10.56 6.84
N LEU A 480 -26.04 9.57 7.04
CA LEU A 480 -27.28 9.44 6.27
C LEU A 480 -28.21 10.64 6.48
N GLU A 481 -28.39 11.05 7.73
CA GLU A 481 -29.20 12.21 8.06
C GLU A 481 -28.55 13.51 7.56
N ALA A 482 -27.23 13.64 7.64
CA ALA A 482 -26.51 14.81 7.12
C ALA A 482 -26.69 14.96 5.60
N ILE A 483 -26.62 13.85 4.84
CA ILE A 483 -26.83 13.85 3.39
C ILE A 483 -28.27 14.27 3.04
N ARG A 484 -29.26 13.78 3.80
CA ARG A 484 -30.67 14.20 3.64
C ARG A 484 -30.85 15.68 3.95
N PHE A 485 -30.31 16.15 5.08
CA PHE A 485 -30.34 17.55 5.48
C PHE A 485 -29.66 18.45 4.44
N ALA A 486 -28.52 18.03 3.87
CA ALA A 486 -27.83 18.74 2.80
C ALA A 486 -28.70 18.89 1.55
N ARG A 487 -29.40 17.82 1.15
CA ARG A 487 -30.32 17.84 0.01
C ARG A 487 -31.49 18.81 0.25
N GLU A 488 -32.10 18.77 1.42
CA GLU A 488 -33.23 19.64 1.80
C GLU A 488 -32.80 21.11 1.90
N SER A 489 -31.63 21.38 2.49
CA SER A 489 -31.08 22.72 2.70
C SER A 489 -30.25 23.25 1.52
N ARG A 490 -30.20 22.49 0.41
CA ARG A 490 -29.47 22.80 -0.83
C ARG A 490 -27.98 23.11 -0.61
N PHE A 491 -27.31 22.33 0.24
CA PHE A 491 -25.85 22.30 0.28
C PHE A 491 -25.34 21.51 -0.93
N ASP A 492 -24.26 22.00 -1.54
CA ASP A 492 -23.69 21.41 -2.75
C ASP A 492 -22.83 20.19 -2.44
N ILE A 493 -22.12 20.21 -1.31
CA ILE A 493 -21.14 19.19 -0.93
C ILE A 493 -21.34 18.77 0.53
N VAL A 494 -21.19 17.48 0.81
CA VAL A 494 -21.13 16.92 2.17
C VAL A 494 -19.76 16.32 2.41
N LEU A 495 -19.05 16.82 3.43
CA LEU A 495 -17.77 16.26 3.88
C LEU A 495 -18.00 15.45 5.15
N VAL A 496 -17.80 14.13 5.08
CA VAL A 496 -18.01 13.20 6.18
C VAL A 496 -16.68 12.95 6.90
N ASP A 497 -16.53 13.51 8.10
CA ASP A 497 -15.36 13.25 8.96
C ASP A 497 -15.59 11.98 9.79
N THR A 498 -14.76 10.96 9.61
CA THR A 498 -14.90 9.71 10.36
C THR A 498 -13.83 9.58 11.45
N ALA A 499 -14.16 8.87 12.52
CA ALA A 499 -13.19 8.53 13.55
C ALA A 499 -11.97 7.80 12.97
N GLY A 500 -10.79 8.10 13.51
CA GLY A 500 -9.60 7.32 13.24
C GLY A 500 -9.74 5.89 13.79
N ARG A 501 -9.13 4.93 13.09
CA ARG A 501 -9.15 3.53 13.50
C ARG A 501 -7.92 2.79 13.03
N MET A 502 -7.43 1.86 13.84
CA MET A 502 -6.36 0.95 13.42
C MET A 502 -6.91 -0.06 12.42
N GLN A 503 -6.09 -0.43 11.45
CA GLN A 503 -6.46 -1.32 10.35
C GLN A 503 -6.84 -2.73 10.80
N ASP A 504 -6.36 -3.16 11.97
CA ASP A 504 -6.66 -4.47 12.57
C ASP A 504 -7.91 -4.48 13.47
N ASN A 505 -8.55 -3.34 13.69
CA ASN A 505 -9.70 -3.25 14.58
C ASN A 505 -10.99 -3.62 13.82
N GLU A 506 -11.31 -4.91 13.78
CA GLU A 506 -12.49 -5.43 13.06
C GLU A 506 -13.81 -4.69 13.39
N PRO A 507 -14.21 -4.48 14.66
CA PRO A 507 -15.45 -3.76 14.96
C PRO A 507 -15.52 -2.35 14.35
N LEU A 508 -14.41 -1.59 14.43
CA LEU A 508 -14.36 -0.24 13.87
C LEU A 508 -14.28 -0.26 12.34
N MET A 509 -13.60 -1.23 11.75
CA MET A 509 -13.53 -1.40 10.30
C MET A 509 -14.88 -1.84 9.70
N ARG A 510 -15.62 -2.71 10.38
CA ARG A 510 -16.99 -3.09 10.01
C ARG A 510 -17.94 -1.89 10.08
N ALA A 511 -17.80 -1.05 11.09
CA ALA A 511 -18.57 0.19 11.18
C ALA A 511 -18.23 1.18 10.05
N LEU A 512 -16.96 1.26 9.62
CA LEU A 512 -16.55 2.08 8.46
C LEU A 512 -17.18 1.56 7.16
N ALA A 513 -17.06 0.26 6.92
CA ALA A 513 -17.62 -0.37 5.72
C ALA A 513 -19.15 -0.21 5.67
N LYS A 514 -19.84 -0.35 6.82
CA LYS A 514 -21.27 -0.04 6.94
C LYS A 514 -21.56 1.42 6.55
N LEU A 515 -20.77 2.38 7.05
CA LEU A 515 -20.95 3.80 6.73
C LEU A 515 -20.82 4.06 5.23
N ILE A 516 -19.76 3.57 4.60
CA ILE A 516 -19.53 3.76 3.16
C ILE A 516 -20.63 3.07 2.35
N LYS A 517 -20.98 1.83 2.69
CA LYS A 517 -22.04 1.07 2.02
C LYS A 517 -23.40 1.76 2.09
N VAL A 518 -23.83 2.19 3.27
CA VAL A 518 -25.18 2.73 3.48
C VAL A 518 -25.33 4.11 2.84
N ASN A 519 -24.25 4.89 2.79
CA ASN A 519 -24.28 6.27 2.35
C ASN A 519 -23.81 6.49 0.91
N GLU A 520 -23.21 5.47 0.29
CA GLU A 520 -22.73 5.49 -1.11
C GLU A 520 -22.05 6.83 -1.47
N PRO A 521 -20.96 7.22 -0.76
CA PRO A 521 -20.29 8.48 -1.04
C PRO A 521 -19.82 8.53 -2.50
N ASP A 522 -19.72 9.72 -3.09
CA ASP A 522 -19.19 9.88 -4.44
C ASP A 522 -17.67 9.66 -4.49
N LEU A 523 -16.99 9.96 -3.38
CA LEU A 523 -15.54 9.83 -3.26
C LEU A 523 -15.13 9.39 -1.86
N VAL A 524 -14.42 8.26 -1.77
CA VAL A 524 -13.79 7.80 -0.52
C VAL A 524 -12.31 8.17 -0.54
N LEU A 525 -11.92 9.08 0.35
CA LEU A 525 -10.54 9.53 0.51
C LEU A 525 -9.88 8.87 1.72
N PHE A 526 -8.79 8.14 1.47
CA PHE A 526 -7.90 7.67 2.51
C PHE A 526 -6.89 8.75 2.88
N VAL A 527 -6.87 9.14 4.15
CA VAL A 527 -5.91 10.11 4.68
C VAL A 527 -4.76 9.34 5.32
N GLY A 528 -3.57 9.48 4.74
CA GLY A 528 -2.32 8.90 5.23
C GLY A 528 -1.30 10.01 5.55
N GLU A 529 -0.33 9.72 6.40
CA GLU A 529 0.78 10.65 6.67
C GLU A 529 2.03 10.24 5.90
N ALA A 530 2.80 11.22 5.43
CA ALA A 530 4.01 10.97 4.65
C ALA A 530 5.16 10.38 5.49
N LEU A 531 5.12 10.55 6.81
CA LEU A 531 6.09 10.00 7.76
C LEU A 531 6.02 8.46 7.85
N VAL A 532 4.92 7.86 7.41
CA VAL A 532 4.71 6.43 7.51
C VAL A 532 5.47 5.71 6.39
N GLY A 533 6.40 4.83 6.78
CA GLY A 533 7.15 3.97 5.87
C GLY A 533 6.39 2.68 5.54
N ASN A 534 6.92 1.52 5.95
CA ASN A 534 6.36 0.20 5.63
C ASN A 534 4.88 0.02 6.06
N GLU A 535 4.44 0.67 7.13
CA GLU A 535 3.05 0.58 7.61
C GLU A 535 2.04 1.19 6.62
N ALA A 536 2.46 2.05 5.69
CA ALA A 536 1.58 2.64 4.67
C ALA A 536 0.91 1.54 3.84
N VAL A 537 1.68 0.48 3.56
CA VAL A 537 1.28 -0.70 2.81
C VAL A 537 0.18 -1.44 3.54
N ASP A 538 0.44 -1.80 4.79
CA ASP A 538 -0.47 -2.61 5.60
C ASP A 538 -1.80 -1.88 5.85
N GLN A 539 -1.73 -0.59 6.17
CA GLN A 539 -2.90 0.24 6.39
C GLN A 539 -3.82 0.26 5.17
N LEU A 540 -3.30 0.57 3.98
CA LEU A 540 -4.12 0.68 2.78
C LEU A 540 -4.69 -0.68 2.32
N VAL A 541 -3.90 -1.75 2.39
CA VAL A 541 -4.35 -3.10 2.03
C VAL A 541 -5.52 -3.52 2.92
N LYS A 542 -5.36 -3.41 4.24
CA LYS A 542 -6.40 -3.83 5.19
C LYS A 542 -7.62 -2.93 5.17
N PHE A 543 -7.47 -1.63 4.93
CA PHE A 543 -8.62 -0.75 4.72
C PHE A 543 -9.42 -1.16 3.49
N ASN A 544 -8.78 -1.30 2.32
CA ASN A 544 -9.48 -1.74 1.10
C ASN A 544 -10.10 -3.14 1.25
N GLN A 545 -9.37 -4.07 1.87
CA GLN A 545 -9.87 -5.40 2.14
C GLN A 545 -11.11 -5.36 3.05
N ALA A 546 -11.09 -4.61 4.15
CA ALA A 546 -12.24 -4.52 5.04
C ALA A 546 -13.46 -3.86 4.35
N LEU A 547 -13.25 -2.85 3.49
CA LEU A 547 -14.32 -2.26 2.70
C LEU A 547 -14.91 -3.27 1.71
N ALA A 548 -14.08 -4.13 1.12
CA ALA A 548 -14.53 -5.21 0.25
C ALA A 548 -15.30 -6.30 1.02
N ASP A 549 -14.70 -6.83 2.08
CA ASP A 549 -15.19 -7.99 2.82
C ASP A 549 -16.51 -7.70 3.56
N TYR A 550 -16.65 -6.50 4.14
CA TYR A 550 -17.83 -6.15 4.94
C TYR A 550 -18.93 -5.43 4.15
N SER A 551 -18.73 -5.15 2.85
CA SER A 551 -19.75 -4.52 2.00
C SER A 551 -20.88 -5.48 1.62
N ASN A 552 -20.64 -6.80 1.56
CA ASN A 552 -21.60 -7.80 1.03
C ASN A 552 -22.19 -7.41 -0.35
N SER A 553 -21.47 -6.61 -1.14
CA SER A 553 -21.86 -6.17 -2.49
C SER A 553 -21.05 -6.94 -3.53
N THR A 554 -21.62 -7.16 -4.71
CA THR A 554 -20.91 -7.76 -5.85
C THR A 554 -19.80 -6.84 -6.40
N ASN A 555 -19.96 -5.53 -6.23
CA ASN A 555 -18.93 -4.53 -6.53
C ASN A 555 -18.78 -3.60 -5.31
N PRO A 556 -17.89 -3.91 -4.36
CA PRO A 556 -17.73 -3.12 -3.16
C PRO A 556 -17.08 -1.77 -3.46
N HIS A 557 -17.55 -0.72 -2.80
CA HIS A 557 -16.94 0.60 -2.90
C HIS A 557 -15.68 0.65 -2.03
N ILE A 558 -14.53 0.75 -2.70
CA ILE A 558 -13.21 0.82 -2.09
C ILE A 558 -12.72 2.28 -2.01
N ILE A 559 -11.49 2.49 -1.54
CA ILE A 559 -10.85 3.82 -1.55
C ILE A 559 -10.66 4.29 -3.01
N ASP A 560 -11.06 5.52 -3.30
CA ASP A 560 -10.96 6.14 -4.63
C ASP A 560 -9.72 7.04 -4.77
N GLY A 561 -9.20 7.56 -3.67
CA GLY A 561 -8.07 8.48 -3.68
C GLY A 561 -7.40 8.64 -2.32
N ILE A 562 -6.22 9.22 -2.32
CA ILE A 562 -5.36 9.40 -1.15
C ILE A 562 -5.15 10.89 -0.87
N VAL A 563 -5.22 11.28 0.39
CA VAL A 563 -4.76 12.57 0.91
C VAL A 563 -3.48 12.32 1.69
N LEU A 564 -2.34 12.76 1.16
CA LEU A 564 -1.03 12.58 1.80
C LEU A 564 -0.72 13.79 2.67
N THR A 565 -0.62 13.59 3.98
CA THR A 565 -0.51 14.67 4.97
C THR A 565 0.88 14.74 5.59
N LYS A 566 1.17 15.84 6.31
CA LYS A 566 2.45 16.05 7.01
C LYS A 566 3.64 16.00 6.04
N PHE A 567 3.43 16.42 4.80
CA PHE A 567 4.47 16.39 3.78
C PHE A 567 5.59 17.38 4.09
N ASP A 568 5.27 18.44 4.83
CA ASP A 568 6.18 19.42 5.41
C ASP A 568 7.18 18.85 6.42
N THR A 569 7.01 17.60 6.86
CA THR A 569 7.84 16.99 7.91
C THR A 569 8.86 15.97 7.41
N ILE A 570 8.87 15.66 6.10
CA ILE A 570 9.63 14.55 5.53
C ILE A 570 10.81 14.97 4.65
N ASP A 571 11.11 16.26 4.52
CA ASP A 571 12.18 16.78 3.65
C ASP A 571 12.16 16.07 2.26
N ASP A 572 13.21 15.29 1.96
CA ASP A 572 13.38 14.53 0.73
C ASP A 572 12.89 13.07 0.79
N LYS A 573 12.39 12.60 1.94
CA LYS A 573 11.92 11.23 2.20
C LYS A 573 10.50 10.99 1.71
N VAL A 574 10.27 11.27 0.43
CA VAL A 574 8.97 11.27 -0.24
C VAL A 574 8.44 9.88 -0.62
N GLY A 575 9.15 8.81 -0.26
CA GLY A 575 8.87 7.43 -0.69
C GLY A 575 7.55 6.83 -0.21
N ALA A 576 6.92 7.42 0.81
CA ALA A 576 5.57 7.03 1.25
C ALA A 576 4.54 7.20 0.11
N ALA A 577 4.69 8.23 -0.72
CA ALA A 577 3.81 8.49 -1.86
C ALA A 577 3.86 7.34 -2.89
N ILE A 578 5.05 6.83 -3.18
CA ILE A 578 5.25 5.68 -4.07
C ILE A 578 4.61 4.43 -3.48
N SER A 579 4.83 4.19 -2.19
CA SER A 579 4.36 2.99 -1.50
C SER A 579 2.83 2.92 -1.53
N MET A 580 2.15 4.03 -1.22
CA MET A 580 0.68 4.10 -1.20
C MET A 580 0.06 3.94 -2.60
N THR A 581 0.63 4.59 -3.62
CA THR A 581 0.11 4.55 -5.01
C THR A 581 0.39 3.22 -5.70
N TYR A 582 1.54 2.60 -5.48
CA TYR A 582 1.91 1.31 -6.08
C TYR A 582 0.92 0.20 -5.73
N ILE A 583 0.49 0.16 -4.46
CA ILE A 583 -0.38 -0.90 -3.94
C ILE A 583 -1.83 -0.67 -4.36
N THR A 584 -2.32 0.55 -4.13
CA THR A 584 -3.74 0.86 -4.33
C THR A 584 -4.06 1.06 -5.80
N GLY A 585 -3.09 1.53 -6.60
CA GLY A 585 -3.32 2.07 -7.93
C GLY A 585 -4.17 3.34 -7.95
N GLN A 586 -4.46 3.92 -6.77
CA GLN A 586 -5.31 5.10 -6.62
C GLN A 586 -4.48 6.40 -6.63
N PRO A 587 -5.05 7.51 -7.17
CA PRO A 587 -4.39 8.81 -7.17
C PRO A 587 -4.15 9.34 -5.75
N ILE A 588 -3.02 10.03 -5.56
CA ILE A 588 -2.92 11.05 -4.51
C ILE A 588 -3.64 12.28 -5.02
N VAL A 589 -4.78 12.59 -4.42
CA VAL A 589 -5.66 13.69 -4.82
C VAL A 589 -5.14 15.00 -4.23
N PHE A 590 -4.70 14.98 -2.96
CA PHE A 590 -4.20 16.15 -2.27
C PHE A 590 -2.96 15.84 -1.43
N VAL A 591 -2.11 16.84 -1.27
CA VAL A 591 -0.93 16.83 -0.41
C VAL A 591 -1.08 17.96 0.62
N GLY A 592 -1.06 17.61 1.91
CA GLY A 592 -1.08 18.57 3.01
C GLY A 592 0.33 18.93 3.45
N THR A 593 0.69 20.21 3.32
CA THR A 593 2.06 20.74 3.50
C THR A 593 2.17 21.68 4.71
N GLY A 594 1.42 21.41 5.78
CA GLY A 594 1.35 22.29 6.95
C GLY A 594 0.02 22.21 7.69
N GLN A 595 -0.30 23.21 8.52
CA GLN A 595 -1.47 23.20 9.41
C GLN A 595 -2.55 24.22 9.02
N THR A 596 -2.23 25.22 8.21
CA THR A 596 -3.16 26.26 7.79
C THR A 596 -4.05 25.79 6.64
N TYR A 597 -5.12 26.55 6.32
CA TYR A 597 -6.04 26.18 5.24
C TYR A 597 -5.37 26.21 3.86
N THR A 598 -4.40 27.10 3.65
CA THR A 598 -3.64 27.25 2.40
C THR A 598 -2.59 26.17 2.18
N ASP A 599 -2.28 25.37 3.20
CA ASP A 599 -1.28 24.30 3.13
C ASP A 599 -1.86 23.02 2.49
N LEU A 600 -2.46 23.17 1.31
CA LEU A 600 -3.05 22.12 0.50
C LEU A 600 -2.55 22.27 -0.95
N LYS A 601 -1.96 21.20 -1.48
CA LYS A 601 -1.31 21.17 -2.81
C LYS A 601 -1.79 19.97 -3.63
N SER A 602 -1.65 20.05 -4.95
CA SER A 602 -1.75 18.88 -5.85
C SER A 602 -0.40 18.18 -5.96
N LEU A 603 -0.40 16.87 -6.20
CA LEU A 603 0.84 16.10 -6.36
C LEU A 603 1.44 16.34 -7.75
N ASN A 604 2.65 16.90 -7.82
CA ASN A 604 3.46 16.87 -9.02
C ASN A 604 4.33 15.61 -9.05
N ALA A 605 3.88 14.58 -9.79
CA ALA A 605 4.57 13.31 -9.88
C ALA A 605 6.04 13.45 -10.32
N LYS A 606 6.33 14.33 -11.28
CA LYS A 606 7.70 14.52 -11.79
C LYS A 606 8.61 15.13 -10.73
N ALA A 607 8.14 16.15 -10.01
CA ALA A 607 8.91 16.79 -8.95
C ALA A 607 9.22 15.81 -7.80
N VAL A 608 8.23 15.00 -7.41
CA VAL A 608 8.39 13.98 -6.37
C VAL A 608 9.39 12.90 -6.78
N VAL A 609 9.31 12.38 -8.01
CA VAL A 609 10.29 11.39 -8.49
C VAL A 609 11.68 12.01 -8.61
N HIS A 610 11.79 13.26 -9.05
CA HIS A 610 13.08 13.94 -9.12
C HIS A 610 13.74 14.04 -7.75
N ALA A 611 13.00 14.45 -6.72
CA ALA A 611 13.50 14.51 -5.34
C ALA A 611 13.84 13.14 -4.74
N LEU A 612 13.11 12.09 -5.15
CA LEU A 612 13.38 10.71 -4.75
C LEU A 612 14.67 10.17 -5.39
N MET A 613 14.96 10.57 -6.63
CA MET A 613 16.09 10.06 -7.43
C MET A 613 17.36 10.93 -7.35
N LYS A 614 17.26 12.07 -6.65
CA LYS A 614 18.39 12.85 -6.14
C LYS A 614 18.95 12.12 -4.92
#